data_AF-A0A1F8R188-F1
#
_entry.id   AF-A0A1F8R188-F1
#
_cell.length_a   1.000
_cell.length_b   1.000
_cell.length_c   1.000
_cell.angle_alpha   90.00
_cell.angle_beta   90.00
_cell.angle_gamma   90.00
#
_symmetry.space_group_name_H-M   'P 1'
#
loop_
_entity.id
_entity.type
_entity.pdbx_description
1 polymer ?
#
loop_
_entity_poly.entity_id
_entity_poly.type
_entity_poly.pdbx_seq_one_letter_code
_entity_poly.pdbx_strand_id
1 'polypeptide(L)'
;MTQASRTEEAKLGAANLVQRGIAAARAGEREEARSLLTRATDQDPDNAQAWLELAGVVEDLQLKRTHLRRALQLKPFDEEARLGLERVEQKLGIASPDTQLAEEETLYCTWHPDRETLLRCARCGKPMCPECSRRHPVGLRCKECAVALRSPLYKVSVGDFVVAGLVGLVLSTIAAGVMTFIGGLWFLALFIGPAIGGFVADTMSRVVRNKRGRGMQVLAGVCIVLGAMIAGVLLLGFPAGAFRVFTNIGLLIYIVLGIGAAAARLN
;
A
#
# COMPACT_ATOMS: atom_id res chain seq x y z
N MET A 1 -31.63 6.64 -58.29
CA MET A 1 -30.64 7.16 -57.31
C MET A 1 -31.35 7.36 -55.98
N THR A 2 -31.06 6.49 -55.00
CA THR A 2 -31.69 6.48 -53.67
C THR A 2 -31.17 7.65 -52.82
N GLN A 3 -31.94 8.10 -51.83
CA GLN A 3 -31.54 9.20 -50.94
C GLN A 3 -30.24 8.89 -50.17
N ALA A 4 -30.00 7.61 -49.88
CA ALA A 4 -28.76 7.12 -49.26
C ALA A 4 -27.51 7.34 -50.13
N SER A 5 -27.60 7.14 -51.46
CA SER A 5 -26.43 7.33 -52.34
C SER A 5 -26.04 8.81 -52.45
N ARG A 6 -27.02 9.72 -52.44
CA ARG A 6 -26.76 11.18 -52.43
C ARG A 6 -26.10 11.66 -51.14
N THR A 7 -26.47 11.10 -49.99
CA THR A 7 -25.84 11.45 -48.71
C THR A 7 -24.41 10.92 -48.62
N GLU A 8 -24.11 9.78 -49.23
CA GLU A 8 -22.79 9.18 -49.22
C GLU A 8 -21.82 9.91 -50.17
N GLU A 9 -22.29 10.31 -51.35
CA GLU A 9 -21.57 11.20 -52.27
C GLU A 9 -21.25 12.57 -51.64
N ALA A 10 -22.21 13.15 -50.90
CA ALA A 10 -22.00 14.41 -50.18
C ALA A 10 -20.93 14.29 -49.08
N LYS A 11 -20.92 13.19 -48.32
CA LYS A 11 -19.90 12.90 -47.31
C LYS A 11 -18.51 12.69 -47.91
N LEU A 12 -18.42 11.98 -49.04
CA LEU A 12 -17.15 11.81 -49.76
C LEU A 12 -16.62 13.14 -50.30
N GLY A 13 -17.50 13.99 -50.83
CA GLY A 13 -17.17 15.34 -51.28
C GLY A 13 -16.65 16.22 -50.14
N ALA A 14 -17.34 16.21 -48.99
CA ALA A 14 -16.93 16.92 -47.80
C ALA A 14 -15.56 16.46 -47.29
N ALA A 15 -15.31 15.14 -47.25
CA ALA A 15 -14.02 14.59 -46.86
C ALA A 15 -12.87 15.05 -47.77
N ASN A 16 -13.10 15.13 -49.09
CA ASN A 16 -12.11 15.66 -50.03
C ASN A 16 -11.81 17.14 -49.78
N LEU A 17 -12.85 17.95 -49.50
CA LEU A 17 -12.69 19.36 -49.15
C LEU A 17 -11.89 19.55 -47.86
N VAL A 18 -12.12 18.70 -46.84
CA VAL A 18 -11.33 18.72 -45.61
C VAL A 18 -9.85 18.47 -45.91
N GLN A 19 -9.52 17.43 -46.68
CA GLN A 19 -8.13 17.12 -47.02
C GLN A 19 -7.43 18.27 -47.77
N ARG A 20 -8.13 18.90 -48.71
CA ARG A 20 -7.60 20.08 -49.42
C ARG A 20 -7.44 21.29 -48.51
N GLY A 21 -8.39 21.52 -47.60
CA GLY A 21 -8.31 22.58 -46.60
C GLY A 21 -7.12 22.42 -45.66
N ILE A 22 -6.85 21.19 -45.20
CA ILE A 22 -5.68 20.86 -44.38
C ILE A 22 -4.38 21.13 -45.16
N ALA A 23 -4.33 20.74 -46.44
CA ALA A 23 -3.16 20.99 -47.29
C ALA A 23 -2.89 22.49 -47.47
N ALA A 24 -3.93 23.29 -47.74
CA ALA A 24 -3.84 24.76 -47.83
C ALA A 24 -3.40 25.38 -46.50
N ALA A 25 -3.93 24.90 -45.36
CA ALA A 25 -3.52 25.37 -44.04
C ALA A 25 -2.03 25.12 -43.77
N ARG A 26 -1.52 23.95 -44.17
CA ARG A 26 -0.09 23.61 -44.06
C ARG A 26 0.79 24.42 -45.02
N ALA A 27 0.27 24.81 -46.18
CA ALA A 27 0.94 25.70 -47.12
C ALA A 27 0.98 27.18 -46.68
N GLY A 28 0.24 27.53 -45.61
CA GLY A 28 0.14 28.90 -45.09
C GLY A 28 -0.98 29.73 -45.73
N GLU A 29 -1.75 29.14 -46.65
CA GLU A 29 -2.87 29.76 -47.36
C GLU A 29 -4.15 29.76 -46.50
N ARG A 30 -4.14 30.53 -45.39
CA ARG A 30 -5.21 30.49 -44.37
C ARG A 30 -6.60 30.84 -44.88
N GLU A 31 -6.72 31.81 -45.79
CA GLU A 31 -8.02 32.21 -46.35
C GLU A 31 -8.61 31.11 -47.24
N GLU A 32 -7.78 30.48 -48.09
CA GLU A 32 -8.21 29.36 -48.91
C GLU A 32 -8.61 28.17 -48.04
N ALA A 33 -7.79 27.82 -47.05
CA ALA A 33 -8.07 26.76 -46.09
C ALA A 33 -9.42 26.98 -45.39
N ARG A 34 -9.67 28.20 -44.90
CA ARG A 34 -10.94 28.59 -44.26
C ARG A 34 -12.12 28.42 -45.22
N SER A 35 -11.98 28.85 -46.47
CA SER A 35 -13.06 28.72 -47.47
C SER A 35 -13.40 27.26 -47.77
N LEU A 36 -12.39 26.39 -47.90
CA LEU A 36 -12.54 24.96 -48.18
C LEU A 36 -13.17 24.24 -47.00
N LEU A 37 -12.71 24.54 -45.78
CA LEU A 37 -13.22 23.92 -44.54
C LEU A 37 -14.64 24.37 -44.22
N THR A 38 -15.01 25.62 -44.48
CA THR A 38 -16.39 26.11 -44.32
C THR A 38 -17.35 25.36 -45.24
N ARG A 39 -16.96 25.20 -46.52
CA ARG A 39 -17.76 24.41 -47.47
C ARG A 39 -17.85 22.94 -47.07
N ALA A 40 -16.82 22.39 -46.45
CA ALA A 40 -16.86 21.03 -45.93
C ALA A 40 -17.86 20.88 -44.77
N THR A 41 -17.88 21.84 -43.83
CA THR A 41 -18.84 21.84 -42.71
C THR A 41 -20.29 22.09 -43.17
N ASP A 42 -20.48 22.83 -44.27
CA ASP A 42 -21.81 23.03 -44.86
C ASP A 42 -22.34 21.76 -45.55
N GLN A 43 -21.45 20.97 -46.16
CA GLN A 43 -21.80 19.70 -46.81
C GLN A 43 -22.00 18.55 -45.83
N ASP A 44 -21.20 18.50 -44.76
CA ASP A 44 -21.28 17.49 -43.70
C ASP A 44 -21.16 18.12 -42.30
N PRO A 45 -22.30 18.56 -41.72
CA PRO A 45 -22.32 19.20 -40.40
C PRO A 45 -21.92 18.27 -39.23
N ASP A 46 -21.86 16.96 -39.47
CA ASP A 46 -21.54 15.92 -38.48
C ASP A 46 -20.06 15.51 -38.52
N ASN A 47 -19.25 16.14 -39.39
CA ASN A 47 -17.82 15.87 -39.49
C ASN A 47 -17.02 16.61 -38.41
N ALA A 48 -16.69 15.92 -37.33
CA ALA A 48 -15.92 16.48 -36.21
C ALA A 48 -14.54 17.04 -36.64
N GLN A 49 -13.85 16.38 -37.57
CA GLN A 49 -12.53 16.81 -38.05
C GLN A 49 -12.63 18.15 -38.79
N ALA A 50 -13.65 18.33 -39.63
CA ALA A 50 -13.84 19.57 -40.38
C ALA A 50 -13.98 20.78 -39.43
N TRP A 51 -14.74 20.63 -38.34
CA TRP A 51 -14.89 21.66 -37.33
C TRP A 51 -13.60 21.95 -36.56
N LEU A 52 -12.80 20.92 -36.24
CA LEU A 52 -11.51 21.06 -35.56
C LEU A 52 -10.50 21.82 -36.43
N GLU A 53 -10.35 21.41 -37.70
CA GLU A 53 -9.45 22.08 -38.65
C GLU A 53 -9.89 23.53 -38.93
N LEU A 54 -11.20 23.77 -39.02
CA LEU A 54 -11.74 25.12 -39.19
C LEU A 54 -11.38 26.03 -38.00
N ALA A 55 -11.40 25.50 -36.77
CA ALA A 55 -10.96 26.24 -35.60
C ALA A 55 -9.45 26.59 -35.63
N GLY A 56 -8.63 25.77 -36.30
CA GLY A 56 -7.20 26.01 -36.47
C GLY A 56 -6.88 27.19 -37.39
N VAL A 57 -7.74 27.47 -38.37
CA VAL A 57 -7.50 28.50 -39.41
C VAL A 57 -8.19 29.83 -39.15
N VAL A 58 -9.30 29.85 -38.41
CA VAL A 58 -9.99 31.09 -38.03
C VAL A 58 -9.10 31.93 -37.11
N GLU A 59 -9.27 33.26 -37.05
CA GLU A 59 -8.50 34.13 -36.16
C GLU A 59 -9.28 34.51 -34.88
N ASP A 60 -10.58 34.80 -35.04
CA ASP A 60 -11.47 35.21 -33.97
C ASP A 60 -11.64 34.12 -32.90
N LEU A 61 -11.37 34.48 -31.64
CA LEU A 61 -11.38 33.56 -30.51
C LEU A 61 -12.78 33.02 -30.18
N GLN A 62 -13.84 33.81 -30.38
CA GLN A 62 -15.22 33.37 -30.12
C GLN A 62 -15.68 32.37 -31.18
N LEU A 63 -15.33 32.59 -32.45
CA LEU A 63 -15.57 31.63 -33.52
C LEU A 63 -14.79 30.34 -33.31
N LYS A 64 -13.51 30.41 -32.92
CA LYS A 64 -12.71 29.23 -32.54
C LYS A 64 -13.39 28.39 -31.47
N ARG A 65 -13.83 29.04 -30.38
CA ARG A 65 -14.56 28.40 -29.28
C ARG A 65 -15.80 27.68 -29.79
N THR A 66 -16.55 28.31 -30.68
CA THR A 66 -17.79 27.77 -31.24
C THR A 66 -17.53 26.51 -32.06
N HIS A 67 -16.53 26.54 -32.95
CA HIS A 67 -16.15 25.39 -33.77
C HIS A 67 -15.59 24.23 -32.92
N LEU A 68 -14.76 24.52 -31.92
CA LEU A 68 -14.20 23.51 -31.01
C LEU A 68 -15.27 22.84 -30.15
N ARG A 69 -16.25 23.60 -29.64
CA ARG A 69 -17.40 23.02 -28.93
C ARG A 69 -18.24 22.14 -29.84
N ARG A 70 -18.44 22.54 -31.11
CA ARG A 70 -19.15 21.71 -32.09
C ARG A 70 -18.40 20.41 -32.37
N ALA A 71 -17.07 20.45 -32.51
CA ALA A 71 -16.25 19.25 -32.66
C ALA A 71 -16.37 18.30 -31.45
N LEU A 72 -16.33 18.83 -30.22
CA LEU A 72 -16.49 18.03 -28.99
C LEU A 72 -17.91 17.44 -28.82
N GLN A 73 -18.95 18.12 -29.30
CA GLN A 73 -20.30 17.55 -29.32
C GLN A 73 -20.40 16.31 -30.22
N LEU A 74 -19.66 16.29 -31.32
CA LEU A 74 -19.62 15.17 -32.26
C LEU A 74 -18.66 14.07 -31.78
N LYS A 75 -17.55 14.45 -31.14
CA LYS A 75 -16.53 13.54 -30.62
C LYS A 75 -16.10 13.95 -29.19
N PRO A 76 -16.81 13.47 -28.15
CA PRO A 76 -16.62 13.91 -26.76
C PRO A 76 -15.22 13.66 -26.17
N PHE A 77 -14.52 12.64 -26.67
CA PHE A 77 -13.20 12.23 -26.17
C PHE A 77 -12.04 12.70 -27.07
N ASP A 78 -12.25 13.75 -27.87
CA ASP A 78 -11.19 14.34 -28.68
C ASP A 78 -10.27 15.23 -27.82
N GLU A 79 -9.07 14.73 -27.52
CA GLU A 79 -8.09 15.43 -26.70
C GLU A 79 -7.61 16.74 -27.35
N GLU A 80 -7.44 16.76 -28.67
CA GLU A 80 -6.96 17.95 -29.40
C GLU A 80 -8.01 19.07 -29.35
N ALA A 81 -9.28 18.73 -29.62
CA ALA A 81 -10.39 19.67 -29.52
C ALA A 81 -10.53 20.23 -28.08
N ARG A 82 -10.35 19.36 -27.07
CA ARG A 82 -10.44 19.72 -25.65
C ARG A 82 -9.34 20.70 -25.24
N LEU A 83 -8.07 20.38 -25.52
CA LEU A 83 -6.93 21.25 -25.21
C LEU A 83 -6.99 22.56 -26.00
N GLY A 84 -7.48 22.52 -27.25
CA GLY A 84 -7.73 23.71 -28.05
C GLY A 84 -8.77 24.63 -27.41
N LEU A 85 -9.89 24.06 -26.94
CA LEU A 85 -10.97 24.81 -26.31
C LEU A 85 -10.52 25.48 -25.02
N GLU A 86 -9.82 24.73 -24.16
CA GLU A 86 -9.29 25.23 -22.89
C GLU A 86 -8.37 26.46 -23.10
N ARG A 87 -7.44 26.40 -24.06
CA ARG A 87 -6.57 27.55 -24.39
C ARG A 87 -7.35 28.76 -24.89
N VAL A 88 -8.39 28.55 -25.69
CA VAL A 88 -9.20 29.65 -26.26
C VAL A 88 -10.05 30.28 -25.16
N GLU A 89 -10.68 29.47 -24.29
CA GLU A 89 -11.47 29.96 -23.17
C GLU A 89 -10.62 30.70 -22.13
N GLN A 90 -9.40 30.21 -21.85
CA GLN A 90 -8.41 30.93 -21.04
C GLN A 90 -8.09 32.31 -21.62
N LYS A 91 -7.84 32.41 -22.94
CA LYS A 91 -7.58 33.70 -23.61
C LYS A 91 -8.77 34.65 -23.60
N LEU A 92 -9.99 34.10 -23.56
CA LEU A 92 -11.23 34.87 -23.46
C LEU A 92 -11.59 35.25 -22.02
N GLY A 93 -10.86 34.75 -21.01
CA GLY A 93 -11.18 34.95 -19.60
C GLY A 93 -12.44 34.20 -19.15
N ILE A 94 -12.84 33.16 -19.88
CA ILE A 94 -14.02 32.34 -19.57
C ILE A 94 -13.51 31.17 -18.73
N ALA A 95 -13.80 31.18 -17.43
CA ALA A 95 -13.42 30.09 -16.54
C ALA A 95 -14.11 28.79 -16.98
N SER A 96 -13.34 27.70 -17.08
CA SER A 96 -13.88 26.37 -17.36
C SER A 96 -14.82 25.95 -16.22
N PRO A 97 -15.93 25.24 -16.51
CA PRO A 97 -16.77 24.62 -15.46
C PRO A 97 -15.94 23.77 -14.47
N ASP A 98 -14.84 23.17 -14.93
CA ASP A 98 -13.95 22.35 -14.10
C ASP A 98 -13.19 23.17 -13.03
N THR A 99 -12.94 24.46 -13.29
CA THR A 99 -12.28 25.36 -12.32
C THR A 99 -13.21 25.70 -11.16
N GLN A 100 -14.52 25.80 -11.40
CA GLN A 100 -15.51 26.12 -10.37
C GLN A 100 -15.72 24.96 -9.39
N LEU A 101 -15.68 23.71 -9.88
CA LEU A 101 -15.74 22.52 -9.02
C LEU A 101 -14.54 22.38 -8.07
N ALA A 102 -13.38 22.93 -8.45
CA ALA A 102 -12.17 22.90 -7.62
C ALA A 102 -12.19 23.94 -6.48
N GLU A 103 -12.91 25.05 -6.64
CA GLU A 103 -12.97 26.14 -5.65
C GLU A 103 -14.04 25.88 -4.57
N GLU A 104 -15.14 25.20 -4.91
CA GLU A 104 -16.20 24.84 -3.95
C GLU A 104 -15.83 23.68 -3.02
N GLU A 105 -14.84 22.84 -3.37
CA GLU A 105 -14.44 21.68 -2.54
C GLU A 105 -13.13 21.93 -1.75
N THR A 106 -12.97 23.14 -1.19
CA THR A 106 -11.88 23.39 -0.23
C THR A 106 -12.13 22.62 1.06
N LEU A 107 -11.35 21.56 1.27
CA LEU A 107 -11.49 20.72 2.45
C LEU A 107 -10.58 21.22 3.56
N TYR A 108 -11.02 21.04 4.80
CA TYR A 108 -10.21 21.36 5.96
C TYR A 108 -9.64 20.09 6.59
N CYS A 109 -8.46 20.21 7.20
CA CYS A 109 -7.84 19.09 7.89
C CYS A 109 -8.72 18.63 9.05
N THR A 110 -8.98 17.32 9.15
CA THR A 110 -9.82 16.75 10.21
C THR A 110 -9.30 17.05 11.63
N TRP A 111 -8.00 17.32 11.78
CA TRP A 111 -7.38 17.64 13.08
C TRP A 111 -7.05 19.12 13.27
N HIS A 112 -7.02 19.89 12.18
CA HIS A 112 -6.75 21.32 12.22
C HIS A 112 -7.80 22.01 11.34
N PRO A 113 -8.96 22.38 11.91
CA PRO A 113 -10.06 22.99 11.16
C PRO A 113 -9.65 24.30 10.47
N ASP A 114 -8.66 25.01 11.01
CA ASP A 114 -8.15 26.27 10.47
C ASP A 114 -7.22 26.10 9.26
N ARG A 115 -6.91 24.86 8.84
CA ARG A 115 -6.00 24.57 7.73
C ARG A 115 -6.71 23.95 6.56
N GLU A 116 -6.75 24.67 5.46
CA GLU A 116 -7.17 24.16 4.15
C GLU A 116 -6.20 23.08 3.65
N THR A 117 -6.75 22.08 2.97
CA THR A 117 -5.96 20.97 2.45
C THR A 117 -6.60 20.27 1.26
N LEU A 118 -5.75 19.97 0.27
CA LEU A 118 -6.09 19.12 -0.87
C LEU A 118 -5.62 17.68 -0.68
N LEU A 119 -4.94 17.39 0.44
CA LEU A 119 -4.36 16.08 0.74
C LEU A 119 -5.39 15.19 1.43
N ARG A 120 -5.56 13.97 0.92
CA ARG A 120 -6.45 12.95 1.50
C ARG A 120 -5.67 11.68 1.82
N CYS A 121 -6.12 10.93 2.82
CA CYS A 121 -5.49 9.66 3.16
C CYS A 121 -5.77 8.60 2.10
N ALA A 122 -4.72 7.98 1.55
CA ALA A 122 -4.85 6.90 0.58
C ALA A 122 -5.63 5.67 1.10
N ARG A 123 -5.79 5.53 2.42
CA ARG A 123 -6.53 4.42 3.04
C ARG A 123 -7.97 4.78 3.43
N CYS A 124 -8.16 5.91 4.12
CA CYS A 124 -9.46 6.27 4.70
C CYS A 124 -10.11 7.50 4.07
N GLY A 125 -9.47 8.14 3.08
CA GLY A 125 -10.01 9.30 2.37
C GLY A 125 -10.12 10.61 3.17
N LYS A 126 -9.88 10.57 4.49
CA LYS A 126 -9.96 11.77 5.35
C LYS A 126 -9.00 12.88 4.87
N PRO A 127 -9.46 14.14 4.78
CA PRO A 127 -8.60 15.28 4.48
C PRO A 127 -7.61 15.54 5.61
N MET A 128 -6.33 15.76 5.27
CA MET A 128 -5.25 15.95 6.25
C MET A 128 -4.23 16.98 5.78
N CYS A 129 -3.74 17.82 6.70
CA CYS A 129 -2.66 18.75 6.39
C CYS A 129 -1.29 18.05 6.25
N PRO A 130 -0.28 18.69 5.62
CA PRO A 130 1.08 18.15 5.47
C PRO A 130 1.73 17.71 6.81
N GLU A 131 1.47 18.43 7.91
CA GLU A 131 1.97 18.07 9.24
C GLU A 131 1.32 16.80 9.82
N CYS A 132 0.04 16.57 9.53
CA CYS A 132 -0.68 15.37 9.97
C CYS A 132 -0.38 14.15 9.09
N SER A 133 0.32 14.36 7.97
CA SER A 133 0.68 13.31 7.03
C SER A 133 1.93 12.55 7.49
N ARG A 134 1.91 11.22 7.32
CA ARG A 134 3.03 10.33 7.57
C ARG A 134 3.37 9.61 6.26
N ARG A 135 4.67 9.58 5.91
CA ARG A 135 5.15 8.87 4.72
C ARG A 135 5.05 7.36 4.94
N HIS A 136 4.51 6.65 3.96
CA HIS A 136 4.44 5.20 3.90
C HIS A 136 4.92 4.72 2.51
N PRO A 137 5.46 3.49 2.36
CA PRO A 137 5.88 2.96 1.07
C PRO A 137 4.82 2.93 -0.05
N VAL A 138 3.54 3.08 0.28
CA VAL A 138 2.43 3.14 -0.71
C VAL A 138 1.77 4.52 -0.75
N GLY A 139 2.45 5.57 -0.29
CA GLY A 139 1.97 6.96 -0.31
C GLY A 139 1.74 7.58 1.08
N LEU A 140 1.02 8.70 1.11
CA LEU A 140 0.75 9.46 2.33
C LEU A 140 -0.42 8.86 3.12
N ARG A 141 -0.21 8.67 4.43
CA ARG A 141 -1.22 8.17 5.36
C ARG A 141 -1.44 9.13 6.53
N CYS A 142 -2.65 9.13 7.09
CA CYS A 142 -2.95 9.90 8.28
C CYS A 142 -2.39 9.24 9.55
N LYS A 143 -2.29 10.01 10.64
CA LYS A 143 -1.74 9.52 11.92
C LYS A 143 -2.43 8.27 12.47
N GLU A 144 -3.75 8.16 12.33
CA GLU A 144 -4.53 7.00 12.80
C GLU A 144 -4.22 5.74 11.95
N CYS A 145 -4.22 5.90 10.62
CA CYS A 145 -3.95 4.78 9.70
C CYS A 145 -2.49 4.32 9.73
N ALA A 146 -1.56 5.22 10.05
CA ALA A 146 -0.15 4.87 10.25
C ALA A 146 0.06 4.03 11.52
N VAL A 147 -0.65 4.34 12.61
CA VAL A 147 -0.56 3.61 13.88
C VAL A 147 -1.20 2.21 13.79
N ALA A 148 -2.29 2.06 13.05
CA ALA A 148 -2.97 0.77 12.89
C ALA A 148 -2.10 -0.34 12.25
N LEU A 149 -0.94 0.01 11.66
CA LEU A 149 0.02 -0.95 11.14
C LEU A 149 1.05 -1.43 12.18
N ARG A 150 1.11 -0.85 13.39
CA ARG A 150 1.68 -1.56 14.53
C ARG A 150 0.74 -2.71 14.83
N SER A 151 1.09 -3.87 14.28
CA SER A 151 0.25 -5.06 14.23
C SER A 151 -0.43 -5.31 15.59
N PRO A 152 -1.77 -5.28 15.65
CA PRO A 152 -2.53 -5.76 16.80
C PRO A 152 -2.50 -7.31 16.90
N LEU A 153 -1.45 -7.96 16.39
CA LEU A 153 -1.23 -9.41 16.45
C LEU A 153 -0.55 -9.83 17.76
N TYR A 154 -0.91 -9.19 18.88
CA TYR A 154 -0.46 -9.62 20.19
C TYR A 154 -1.56 -9.44 21.25
N LYS A 155 -2.79 -9.85 20.93
CA LYS A 155 -3.63 -10.46 21.96
C LYS A 155 -3.38 -11.95 21.91
N VAL A 156 -2.24 -12.38 22.43
CA VAL A 156 -2.03 -13.79 22.73
C VAL A 156 -3.10 -14.16 23.76
N SER A 157 -3.96 -15.10 23.40
CA SER A 157 -4.94 -15.61 24.35
C SER A 157 -4.20 -16.20 25.53
N VAL A 158 -4.65 -15.92 26.75
CA VAL A 158 -4.05 -16.47 27.98
C VAL A 158 -4.02 -18.00 27.93
N GLY A 159 -4.98 -18.62 27.23
CA GLY A 159 -5.01 -20.07 27.01
C GLY A 159 -3.79 -20.61 26.25
N ASP A 160 -3.31 -19.91 25.23
CA ASP A 160 -2.14 -20.34 24.45
C ASP A 160 -0.85 -20.27 25.29
N PHE A 161 -0.76 -19.28 26.17
CA PHE A 161 0.34 -19.13 27.13
C PHE A 161 0.36 -20.25 28.17
N VAL A 162 -0.82 -20.64 28.68
CA VAL A 162 -0.93 -21.72 29.67
C VAL A 162 -0.54 -23.06 29.05
N VAL A 163 -1.00 -23.35 27.83
CA VAL A 163 -0.66 -24.60 27.13
C VAL A 163 0.83 -24.67 26.81
N ALA A 164 1.44 -23.58 26.30
CA ALA A 164 2.89 -23.53 26.11
C ALA A 164 3.66 -23.69 27.41
N GLY A 165 3.25 -22.99 28.47
CA GLY A 165 3.90 -23.02 29.76
C GLY A 165 3.89 -24.43 30.38
N LEU A 166 2.76 -25.14 30.32
CA LEU A 166 2.65 -26.51 30.82
C LEU A 166 3.55 -27.48 30.04
N VAL A 167 3.51 -27.44 28.71
CA VAL A 167 4.35 -28.31 27.87
C VAL A 167 5.83 -28.01 28.07
N GLY A 168 6.20 -26.72 28.11
CA GLY A 168 7.58 -26.28 28.34
C GLY A 168 8.10 -26.71 29.70
N LEU A 169 7.30 -26.54 30.76
CA LEU A 169 7.69 -26.93 32.11
C LEU A 169 7.92 -28.44 32.23
N VAL A 170 7.02 -29.27 31.69
CA VAL A 170 7.18 -30.73 31.70
C VAL A 170 8.45 -31.15 30.95
N LEU A 171 8.68 -30.62 29.75
CA LEU A 171 9.86 -30.95 28.95
C LEU A 171 11.16 -30.47 29.62
N SER A 172 11.17 -29.27 30.21
CA SER A 172 12.32 -28.74 30.94
C SER A 172 12.61 -29.52 32.21
N THR A 173 11.60 -29.98 32.95
CA THR A 173 11.79 -30.83 34.13
C THR A 173 12.38 -32.19 33.75
N ILE A 174 11.88 -32.81 32.68
CA ILE A 174 12.45 -34.08 32.18
C ILE A 174 13.90 -33.87 31.74
N ALA A 175 14.18 -32.84 30.95
CA ALA A 175 15.52 -32.53 30.48
C ALA A 175 16.51 -32.25 31.63
N ALA A 176 16.10 -31.48 32.63
CA ALA A 176 16.92 -31.20 33.81
C ALA A 176 17.12 -32.44 34.69
N GLY A 177 16.12 -33.32 34.80
CA GLY A 177 16.25 -34.59 35.52
C GLY A 177 17.25 -35.52 34.86
N VAL A 178 17.17 -35.67 33.53
CA VAL A 178 18.15 -36.43 32.72
C VAL A 178 19.55 -35.86 32.88
N MET A 179 19.70 -34.53 32.85
CA MET A 179 21.00 -33.88 33.04
C MET A 179 21.57 -34.08 34.45
N THR A 180 20.70 -34.13 35.47
CA THR A 180 21.11 -34.41 36.85
C THR A 180 21.61 -35.85 37.01
N PHE A 181 20.98 -36.80 36.30
CA PHE A 181 21.38 -38.21 36.29
C PHE A 181 22.70 -38.46 35.54
N ILE A 182 22.95 -37.70 34.47
CA ILE A 182 24.20 -37.75 33.67
C ILE A 182 25.35 -36.96 34.36
N GLY A 183 25.09 -36.33 35.51
CA GLY A 183 25.83 -35.25 36.17
C GLY A 183 27.31 -35.42 36.53
N GLY A 184 28.02 -36.42 36.00
CA GLY A 184 29.48 -36.52 36.04
C GLY A 184 30.21 -35.85 34.86
N LEU A 185 29.53 -35.63 33.74
CA LEU A 185 30.17 -35.18 32.48
C LEU A 185 29.71 -33.78 32.08
N TRP A 186 30.18 -32.77 32.82
CA TRP A 186 29.82 -31.36 32.58
C TRP A 186 30.16 -30.86 31.16
N PHE A 187 31.18 -31.43 30.50
CA PHE A 187 31.53 -31.06 29.12
C PHE A 187 30.47 -31.48 28.08
N LEU A 188 29.68 -32.52 28.36
CA LEU A 188 28.59 -32.94 27.48
C LEU A 188 27.43 -31.94 27.50
N ALA A 189 27.25 -31.19 28.60
CA ALA A 189 26.25 -30.13 28.69
C ALA A 189 26.50 -29.00 27.67
N LEU A 190 27.76 -28.79 27.24
CA LEU A 190 28.12 -27.81 26.21
C LEU A 190 27.53 -28.18 24.84
N PHE A 191 27.59 -29.47 24.48
CA PHE A 191 27.11 -29.96 23.18
C PHE A 191 25.60 -30.24 23.20
N ILE A 192 25.12 -30.78 24.31
CA ILE A 192 23.72 -31.22 24.43
C ILE A 192 22.80 -30.05 24.80
N GLY A 193 23.28 -29.05 25.53
CA GLY A 193 22.48 -27.92 26.00
C GLY A 193 21.77 -27.14 24.88
N PRO A 194 22.49 -26.69 23.83
CA PRO A 194 21.87 -26.01 22.70
C PRO A 194 20.88 -26.90 21.91
N ALA A 195 21.18 -28.19 21.78
CA ALA A 195 20.31 -29.14 21.07
C ALA A 195 18.99 -29.36 21.82
N ILE A 196 19.06 -29.58 23.13
CA ILE A 196 17.89 -29.74 24.00
C ILE A 196 17.11 -28.42 24.09
N GLY A 197 17.79 -27.28 24.30
CA GLY A 197 17.14 -25.96 24.38
C GLY A 197 16.40 -25.60 23.08
N GLY A 198 17.01 -25.89 21.92
CA GLY A 198 16.36 -25.74 20.62
C GLY A 198 15.16 -26.67 20.44
N PHE A 199 15.25 -27.92 20.90
CA PHE A 199 14.15 -28.88 20.82
C PHE A 199 12.95 -28.48 21.69
N VAL A 200 13.20 -28.01 22.92
CA VAL A 200 12.16 -27.50 23.83
C VAL A 200 11.50 -26.24 23.23
N ALA A 201 12.30 -25.32 22.68
CA ALA A 201 11.76 -24.12 22.05
C ALA A 201 10.92 -24.43 20.78
N ASP A 202 11.37 -25.36 19.94
CA ASP A 202 10.65 -25.77 18.73
C ASP A 202 9.31 -26.46 19.07
N THR A 203 9.31 -27.33 20.09
CA THR A 203 8.11 -28.03 20.53
C THR A 203 7.09 -27.07 21.15
N MET A 204 7.53 -26.16 22.03
CA MET A 204 6.67 -25.09 22.56
C MET A 204 6.10 -24.21 21.44
N SER A 205 6.92 -23.88 20.43
CA SER A 205 6.49 -23.05 19.30
C SER A 205 5.50 -23.76 18.38
N ARG A 206 5.68 -25.07 18.14
CA ARG A 206 4.74 -25.88 17.33
C ARG A 206 3.37 -25.99 17.99
N VAL A 207 3.32 -26.17 19.30
CA VAL A 207 2.06 -26.29 20.06
C VAL A 207 1.24 -25.01 19.97
N VAL A 208 1.88 -23.84 19.89
CA VAL A 208 1.20 -22.52 19.80
C VAL A 208 1.07 -22.02 18.36
N ARG A 209 1.16 -22.89 17.35
CA ARG A 209 1.07 -22.54 15.92
C ARG A 209 2.06 -21.45 15.50
N ASN A 210 3.29 -21.52 15.99
CA ASN A 210 4.41 -20.69 15.55
C ASN A 210 4.26 -19.18 15.82
N LYS A 211 3.50 -18.78 16.85
CA LYS A 211 3.40 -17.38 17.27
C LYS A 211 4.72 -16.92 17.89
N ARG A 212 5.38 -15.90 17.29
CA ARG A 212 6.67 -15.35 17.72
C ARG A 212 6.48 -14.01 18.44
N GLY A 213 7.27 -13.75 19.48
CA GLY A 213 7.24 -12.48 20.21
C GLY A 213 8.03 -12.47 21.52
N ARG A 214 8.31 -11.27 22.04
CA ARG A 214 9.11 -11.06 23.28
C ARG A 214 8.55 -11.80 24.51
N GLY A 215 7.23 -11.93 24.63
CA GLY A 215 6.64 -12.66 25.75
C GLY A 215 6.86 -14.18 25.70
N MET A 216 7.01 -14.77 24.51
CA MET A 216 7.34 -16.20 24.37
C MET A 216 8.80 -16.47 24.75
N GLN A 217 9.71 -15.52 24.50
CA GLN A 217 11.10 -15.60 24.96
C GLN A 217 11.19 -15.61 26.49
N VAL A 218 10.44 -14.72 27.15
CA VAL A 218 10.37 -14.66 28.63
C VAL A 218 9.75 -15.94 29.18
N LEU A 219 8.65 -16.43 28.59
CA LEU A 219 8.00 -17.67 29.03
C LEU A 219 8.94 -18.88 28.91
N ALA A 220 9.63 -19.04 27.78
CA ALA A 220 10.58 -20.13 27.57
C ALA A 220 11.72 -20.09 28.60
N GLY A 221 12.28 -18.91 28.88
CA GLY A 221 13.31 -18.77 29.91
C GLY A 221 12.82 -19.13 31.31
N VAL A 222 11.61 -18.69 31.67
CA VAL A 222 10.99 -19.03 32.97
C VAL A 222 10.75 -20.53 33.10
N CYS A 223 10.26 -21.21 32.06
CA CYS A 223 10.04 -22.66 32.07
C CYS A 223 11.34 -23.46 32.26
N ILE A 224 12.45 -23.05 31.63
CA ILE A 224 13.76 -23.72 31.75
C ILE A 224 14.27 -23.62 33.19
N VAL A 225 14.20 -22.42 33.79
CA VAL A 225 14.65 -22.19 35.18
C VAL A 225 13.77 -22.94 36.17
N LEU A 226 12.44 -22.83 36.03
CA LEU A 226 11.49 -23.53 36.91
C LEU A 226 11.61 -25.05 36.76
N GLY A 227 11.78 -25.56 35.53
CA GLY A 227 11.97 -26.98 35.26
C GLY A 227 13.22 -27.53 35.93
N ALA A 228 14.33 -26.79 35.88
CA ALA A 228 15.57 -27.13 36.57
C ALA A 228 15.43 -27.14 38.10
N MET A 229 14.74 -26.14 38.66
CA MET A 229 14.44 -26.07 40.09
C MET A 229 13.56 -27.23 40.56
N ILE A 230 12.49 -27.53 39.82
CA ILE A 230 11.56 -28.62 40.14
C ILE A 230 12.27 -29.98 40.05
N ALA A 231 13.06 -30.21 39.00
CA ALA A 231 13.81 -31.45 38.85
C ALA A 231 14.83 -31.66 39.99
N GLY A 232 15.54 -30.59 40.37
CA GLY A 232 16.49 -30.62 41.48
C GLY A 232 15.81 -30.99 42.81
N VAL A 233 14.69 -30.34 43.13
CA VAL A 233 13.93 -30.62 44.36
C VAL A 233 13.32 -32.02 44.34
N LEU A 234 12.77 -32.46 43.21
CA LEU A 234 12.09 -33.76 43.08
C LEU A 234 13.08 -34.93 43.20
N LEU A 235 14.29 -34.80 42.65
CA LEU A 235 15.29 -35.88 42.66
C LEU A 235 16.16 -35.91 43.92
N LEU A 236 16.47 -34.75 44.51
CA LEU A 236 17.46 -34.65 45.59
C LEU A 236 16.86 -34.12 46.91
N GLY A 237 15.58 -33.78 46.93
CA GLY A 237 14.90 -33.21 48.08
C GLY A 237 15.26 -31.74 48.35
N PHE A 238 14.42 -31.05 49.12
CA PHE A 238 14.74 -29.72 49.64
C PHE A 238 15.53 -29.86 50.96
N PRO A 239 16.67 -29.17 51.18
CA PRO A 239 17.28 -28.10 50.38
C PRO A 239 18.41 -28.54 49.43
N ALA A 240 18.84 -29.81 49.47
CA ALA A 240 20.00 -30.31 48.73
C ALA A 240 19.86 -30.15 47.20
N GLY A 241 18.66 -30.32 46.67
CA GLY A 241 18.34 -30.10 45.26
C GLY A 241 18.49 -28.66 44.81
N ALA A 242 18.01 -27.69 45.62
CA ALA A 242 18.19 -26.28 45.35
C ALA A 242 19.68 -25.91 45.38
N PHE A 243 20.42 -26.40 46.38
CA PHE A 243 21.86 -26.15 46.48
C PHE A 243 22.67 -26.74 45.31
N ARG A 244 22.27 -27.92 44.79
CA ARG A 244 22.86 -28.53 43.60
C ARG A 244 22.65 -27.72 42.32
N VAL A 245 21.53 -27.00 42.19
CA VAL A 245 21.28 -26.11 41.05
C VAL A 245 22.29 -24.96 41.03
N PHE A 246 22.60 -24.38 42.20
CA PHE A 246 23.55 -23.28 42.32
C PHE A 246 25.01 -23.71 42.24
N THR A 247 25.35 -24.93 42.65
CA THR A 247 26.74 -25.42 42.71
C THR A 247 27.20 -26.18 41.47
N ASN A 248 26.27 -26.68 40.64
CA ASN A 248 26.61 -27.44 39.45
C ASN A 248 26.80 -26.53 38.22
N ILE A 249 28.07 -26.30 37.86
CA ILE A 249 28.49 -25.50 36.71
C ILE A 249 27.83 -25.98 35.40
N GLY A 250 27.65 -27.29 35.22
CA GLY A 250 27.03 -27.86 34.01
C GLY A 250 25.55 -27.47 33.86
N LEU A 251 24.83 -27.36 34.99
CA LEU A 251 23.42 -27.00 34.99
C LEU A 251 23.22 -25.49 34.76
N LEU A 252 24.13 -24.66 35.29
CA LEU A 252 24.17 -23.23 35.01
C LEU A 252 24.47 -22.95 33.52
N ILE A 253 25.45 -23.67 32.94
CA ILE A 253 25.75 -23.59 31.50
C ILE A 253 24.54 -24.00 30.67
N TYR A 254 23.82 -25.06 31.06
CA TYR A 254 22.58 -25.47 30.39
C TYR A 254 21.50 -24.40 30.44
N ILE A 255 21.27 -23.76 31.59
CA ILE A 255 20.27 -22.69 31.72
C ILE A 255 20.65 -21.51 30.82
N VAL A 256 21.90 -21.05 30.86
CA VAL A 256 22.36 -19.90 30.07
C VAL A 256 22.31 -20.19 28.56
N LEU A 257 22.86 -21.33 28.12
CA LEU A 257 22.85 -21.72 26.71
C LEU A 257 21.45 -22.08 26.20
N GLY A 258 20.63 -22.70 27.05
CA GLY A 258 19.23 -23.03 26.74
C GLY A 258 18.37 -21.79 26.54
N ILE A 259 18.50 -20.79 27.41
CA ILE A 259 17.82 -19.49 27.26
C ILE A 259 18.32 -18.78 25.99
N GLY A 260 19.63 -18.77 25.74
CA GLY A 260 20.20 -18.17 24.54
C GLY A 260 19.71 -18.81 23.24
N ALA A 261 19.68 -20.14 23.18
CA ALA A 261 19.20 -20.89 22.01
C ALA A 261 17.68 -20.70 21.78
N ALA A 262 16.89 -20.68 22.86
CA ALA A 262 15.46 -20.40 22.79
C ALA A 262 15.20 -18.97 22.31
N ALA A 263 15.92 -17.98 22.84
CA ALA A 263 15.80 -16.58 22.44
C ALA A 263 16.18 -16.36 20.96
N ALA A 264 17.25 -17.00 20.49
CA ALA A 264 17.73 -16.89 19.11
C ALA A 264 16.74 -17.48 18.08
N ARG A 265 16.02 -18.55 18.43
CA ARG A 265 15.01 -19.17 17.55
C ARG A 265 13.65 -18.47 17.58
N LEU A 266 13.34 -17.79 18.69
CA LEU A 266 12.07 -17.10 18.92
C LEU A 266 12.09 -15.61 18.53
N ASN A 267 13.26 -15.08 18.15
CA ASN A 267 13.42 -13.75 17.54
C ASN A 267 12.98 -13.76 16.08
#